data_AF-A0A954HPZ8-F1
#
_entry.id   AF-A0A954HPZ8-F1
#
_cell.length_a   1.000
_cell.length_b   1.000
_cell.length_c   1.000
_cell.angle_alpha   90.00
_cell.angle_beta   90.00
_cell.angle_gamma   90.00
#
_symmetry.space_group_name_H-M   'P 1'
#
loop_
_entity.id
_entity.type
_entity.pdbx_description
1 polymer ?
#
loop_
_entity_poly.entity_id
_entity_poly.type
_entity_poly.pdbx_seq_one_letter_code
_entity_poly.pdbx_strand_id
1 'polypeptide(L)'
;MEQFLNQVVVIDVEAMFVFIGTLLEVTDKSVVLKKADVHDLRDSKTSREVYVHDTRIHGVRANRNKVSISLAQVVSISLLDDVIA
;
A
#
# COMPACT_ATOMS: atom_id res chain seq x y z
N MET A 1 -9.88 4.51 8.86
CA MET A 1 -8.60 3.81 8.56
C MET A 1 -7.99 3.13 9.78
N GLU A 2 -8.20 3.65 10.99
CA GLU A 2 -7.65 3.08 12.24
C GLU A 2 -7.96 1.59 12.47
N GLN A 3 -9.08 1.08 11.97
CA GLN A 3 -9.43 -0.35 12.05
C GLN A 3 -8.39 -1.29 11.42
N PHE A 4 -7.53 -0.78 10.53
CA PHE A 4 -6.49 -1.56 9.86
C PHE A 4 -5.12 -1.47 10.58
N LEU A 5 -5.03 -0.83 11.75
CA LEU A 5 -3.76 -0.67 12.47
C LEU A 5 -3.10 -2.02 12.72
N ASN A 6 -1.78 -2.06 12.52
CA ASN A 6 -0.92 -3.23 12.59
C ASN A 6 -1.21 -4.33 11.54
N GLN A 7 -2.11 -4.09 10.58
CA GLN A 7 -2.37 -4.99 9.47
C GLN A 7 -1.57 -4.60 8.23
N VAL A 8 -1.32 -5.57 7.35
CA VAL A 8 -0.76 -5.30 6.03
C VAL A 8 -1.87 -4.80 5.12
N VAL A 9 -1.69 -3.60 4.59
CA VAL A 9 -2.69 -2.91 3.77
C VAL A 9 -2.14 -2.59 2.39
N VAL A 10 -3.06 -2.45 1.44
CA VAL A 10 -2.83 -1.82 0.14
C VAL A 10 -3.42 -0.42 0.22
N ILE A 11 -2.66 0.59 -0.18
CA ILE A 11 -3.10 1.98 -0.31
C ILE A 11 -2.96 2.40 -1.76
N ASP A 12 -4.10 2.70 -2.37
CA ASP A 12 -4.17 3.30 -3.68
C ASP A 12 -4.11 4.81 -3.55
N VAL A 13 -3.31 5.44 -4.41
CA VAL A 13 -3.25 6.89 -4.51
C VAL A 13 -3.65 7.35 -5.91
N GLU A 14 -3.98 8.64 -6.02
CA GLU A 14 -4.33 9.26 -7.31
C GLU A 14 -3.18 9.19 -8.32
N ALA A 15 -1.94 9.33 -7.84
CA ALA A 15 -0.75 9.17 -8.65
C ALA A 15 -0.56 7.71 -9.13
N MET A 16 0.33 7.49 -10.11
CA MET A 16 0.67 6.14 -10.60
C MET A 16 1.60 5.36 -9.64
N PHE A 17 1.22 5.35 -8.37
CA PHE A 17 1.87 4.58 -7.32
C PHE A 17 0.86 3.66 -6.63
N VAL A 18 1.38 2.58 -6.04
CA VAL A 18 0.68 1.78 -5.05
C VAL A 18 1.61 1.55 -3.87
N PHE A 19 1.05 1.58 -2.66
CA PHE A 19 1.80 1.41 -1.42
C PHE A 19 1.26 0.17 -0.71
N ILE A 20 2.16 -0.74 -0.34
CA ILE A 20 1.79 -1.96 0.39
C ILE A 20 2.69 -2.08 1.61
N GLY A 21 2.12 -2.29 2.79
CA GLY A 21 2.92 -2.38 4.02
C GLY A 21 2.06 -2.45 5.27
N THR A 22 2.71 -2.57 6.44
CA THR A 22 1.95 -2.60 7.69
C THR A 22 1.53 -1.21 8.12
N LEU A 23 0.23 -0.98 8.29
CA LEU A 23 -0.29 0.28 8.81
C LEU A 23 0.19 0.51 10.23
N LEU A 24 0.99 1.56 10.43
CA LEU A 24 1.56 1.92 11.73
C LEU A 24 0.75 2.99 12.44
N GLU A 25 0.32 4.01 11.70
CA GLU A 25 -0.29 5.22 12.26
C GLU A 25 -1.17 5.89 11.20
N VAL A 26 -2.27 6.48 11.66
CA VAL A 26 -3.11 7.39 10.88
C VAL A 26 -3.17 8.70 11.65
N THR A 27 -2.89 9.81 10.96
CA THR A 27 -3.00 11.16 11.50
C THR A 27 -4.06 11.94 10.72
N ASP A 28 -4.29 13.20 11.09
CA ASP A 28 -5.21 14.08 10.36
C ASP A 28 -4.79 14.34 8.89
N LYS A 29 -3.51 14.15 8.56
CA LYS A 29 -2.95 14.52 7.25
C LYS A 29 -2.22 13.40 6.53
N SER A 30 -1.90 12.31 7.21
CA SER A 30 -1.09 11.25 6.64
C SER A 30 -1.40 9.87 7.18
N VAL A 31 -1.02 8.88 6.37
CA VAL A 31 -0.99 7.47 6.73
C VAL A 31 0.46 7.01 6.72
N VAL A 32 0.87 6.31 7.75
CA VAL A 32 2.24 5.84 7.91
C VAL A 32 2.29 4.32 7.80
N LEU A 33 3.09 3.81 6.87
CA LEU A 33 3.36 2.39 6.74
C LEU A 33 4.79 2.07 7.21
N LYS A 34 4.97 0.90 7.85
CA LYS A 34 6.29 0.29 8.12
C LYS A 34 6.51 -0.91 7.19
N LYS A 35 7.78 -1.19 6.89
CA LYS A 35 8.20 -2.25 5.95
C LYS A 35 7.38 -2.17 4.65
N ALA A 36 7.40 -0.99 4.04
CA ALA A 36 6.56 -0.67 2.91
C ALA A 36 7.27 -1.01 1.59
N ASP A 37 6.50 -1.54 0.67
CA ASP A 37 6.77 -1.57 -0.74
C ASP A 37 6.07 -0.36 -1.39
N VAL A 38 6.88 0.52 -1.97
CA VAL A 38 6.41 1.64 -2.79
C VAL A 38 6.68 1.27 -4.24
N HIS A 39 5.62 1.06 -5.01
CA HIS A 39 5.75 0.67 -6.39
C HIS A 39 5.26 1.78 -7.31
N ASP A 40 6.14 2.25 -8.20
CA ASP A 40 5.77 3.10 -9.33
C ASP A 40 5.29 2.21 -10.47
N LEU A 41 4.04 2.38 -10.90
CA LEU A 41 3.44 1.54 -11.95
C LEU A 41 4.05 1.81 -13.32
N ARG A 42 4.88 2.84 -13.48
CA ARG A 42 5.64 3.10 -14.70
C ARG A 42 6.91 2.26 -14.80
N ASP A 43 7.39 1.69 -13.70
CA ASP A 43 8.62 0.91 -13.65
C ASP A 43 8.43 -0.54 -14.15
N SER A 44 7.17 -0.95 -14.38
CA SER A 44 6.85 -2.28 -14.88
C SER A 44 5.77 -2.25 -15.97
N LYS A 45 5.63 -3.36 -16.71
CA LYS A 45 4.51 -3.58 -17.65
C LYS A 45 3.30 -4.21 -16.96
N THR A 46 3.37 -4.43 -15.65
CA THR A 46 2.36 -5.11 -14.86
C THR A 46 1.27 -4.10 -14.47
N SER A 47 0.00 -4.49 -14.58
CA SER A 47 -1.08 -3.64 -14.08
C SER A 47 -1.04 -3.57 -12.55
N ARG A 48 -1.66 -2.53 -11.97
CA ARG A 48 -1.80 -2.42 -10.51
C ARG A 48 -2.43 -3.66 -9.90
N GLU A 49 -3.48 -4.19 -10.55
CA GLU A 49 -4.22 -5.38 -10.10
C GLU A 49 -3.29 -6.60 -10.02
N VAL A 50 -2.58 -6.91 -11.10
CA VAL A 50 -1.66 -8.05 -11.15
C VAL A 50 -0.52 -7.87 -10.14
N TYR A 51 0.00 -6.65 -9.98
CA TYR A 51 1.06 -6.37 -9.01
C TYR A 51 0.62 -6.63 -7.57
N VAL A 52 -0.57 -6.15 -7.20
CA VAL A 52 -1.12 -6.30 -5.85
C VAL A 52 -1.46 -7.77 -5.57
N HIS A 53 -2.03 -8.48 -6.55
CA HIS A 53 -2.28 -9.92 -6.48
C HIS A 53 -0.99 -10.72 -6.25
N ASP A 54 0.03 -10.49 -7.07
CA ASP A 54 1.33 -11.15 -6.93
C ASP A 54 1.97 -10.84 -5.58
N THR A 55 1.80 -9.62 -5.08
CA THR A 55 2.29 -9.24 -3.75
C THR A 55 1.57 -9.98 -2.63
N ARG A 56 0.26 -10.25 -2.76
CA ARG A 56 -0.48 -11.09 -1.81
C ARG A 56 0.07 -12.52 -1.80
N ILE A 57 0.32 -13.10 -2.98
CA ILE A 57 0.82 -14.48 -3.13
C ILE A 57 2.26 -14.62 -2.62
N HIS A 58 3.14 -13.70 -3.01
CA HIS A 58 4.58 -13.81 -2.78
C HIS A 58 5.06 -13.06 -1.53
N GLY A 59 4.17 -12.29 -0.90
CA GLY A 59 4.48 -11.43 0.22
C GLY A 59 5.04 -10.07 -0.18
N VAL A 60 5.01 -9.13 0.78
CA VAL A 60 5.46 -7.76 0.59
C VAL A 60 6.98 -7.68 0.45
N ARG A 61 7.46 -7.18 -0.70
CA ARG A 61 8.89 -6.91 -0.95
C ARG A 61 9.26 -5.51 -0.50
N ALA A 62 9.32 -5.31 0.82
CA ALA A 62 9.58 -4.01 1.41
C ALA A 62 10.86 -3.36 0.85
N ASN A 63 10.72 -2.19 0.23
CA ASN A 63 11.82 -1.40 -0.32
C ASN A 63 12.05 -0.09 0.45
N ARG A 64 11.19 0.21 1.44
CA ARG A 64 11.32 1.31 2.41
C ARG A 64 11.02 0.81 3.82
N ASN A 65 11.80 1.24 4.81
CA ASN A 65 11.56 0.87 6.20
C ASN A 65 10.31 1.56 6.78
N LYS A 66 10.08 2.82 6.41
CA LYS A 66 8.94 3.64 6.83
C LYS A 66 8.58 4.64 5.73
N VAL A 67 7.29 4.84 5.48
CA VAL A 67 6.79 5.86 4.55
C VAL A 67 5.61 6.61 5.14
N SER A 68 5.47 7.89 4.80
CA SER A 68 4.32 8.72 5.14
C SER A 68 3.65 9.16 3.85
N ILE A 69 2.37 8.82 3.71
CA ILE A 69 1.55 9.08 2.52
C ILE A 69 0.56 10.17 2.88
N SER A 70 0.43 11.19 2.03
CA SER A 70 -0.57 12.25 2.23
C SER A 70 -1.98 11.67 2.13
N LEU A 71 -2.83 11.90 3.13
CA LEU A 71 -4.23 11.47 3.09
C LEU A 71 -5.00 12.09 1.92
N ALA A 72 -4.63 13.32 1.52
CA ALA A 72 -5.23 14.00 0.39
C ALA A 72 -4.93 13.33 -0.97
N GLN A 73 -4.01 12.36 -1.01
CA GLN A 73 -3.69 11.59 -2.20
C GLN A 73 -4.29 10.19 -2.18
N VAL A 74 -4.80 9.72 -1.03
CA VAL A 74 -5.34 8.37 -0.88
C VAL A 74 -6.72 8.28 -1.51
N VAL A 75 -6.89 7.31 -2.41
CA VAL A 75 -8.15 6.99 -3.06
C VAL A 75 -8.87 5.87 -2.30
N SER A 76 -8.15 4.81 -1.95
CA SER A 76 -8.70 3.65 -1.24
C SER A 76 -7.65 2.97 -0.35
N ILE A 77 -8.16 2.16 0.59
CA ILE A 77 -7.37 1.28 1.45
C ILE A 77 -8.12 -0.05 1.63
N SER A 78 -7.39 -1.15 1.59
CA SER A 78 -7.89 -2.49 1.90
C SER A 78 -6.83 -3.30 2.66
N LEU A 79 -7.23 -4.39 3.30
CA LEU A 79 -6.27 -5.40 3.73
C LEU A 79 -5.65 -6.07 2.50
N LEU A 80 -4.35 -6.38 2.55
CA LEU A 80 -3.72 -7.18 1.50
C LEU A 80 -4.39 -8.57 1.39
N ASP A 81 -4.84 -9.12 2.52
CA ASP A 81 -5.51 -10.43 2.57
C ASP A 81 -6.89 -10.44 1.88
N ASP A 82 -7.53 -9.27 1.74
CA ASP A 82 -8.83 -9.10 1.08
C ASP A 82 -8.71 -8.95 -0.45
N VAL A 83 -7.50 -8.96 -1.01
CA VAL A 83 -7.28 -8.95 -2.46
C VAL A 83 -7.68 -10.30 -3.04
N ILE A 84 -8.70 -10.33 -3.92
CA ILE A 84 -9.34 -11.58 -4.37
C ILE A 84 -8.90 -12.09 -5.76
N ALA A 85 -8.30 -11.24 -6.60
CA ALA A 85 -8.03 -11.50 -8.01
C ALA A 85 -6.60 -11.15 -8.37
#